data_AF-A0AA36BPW7-F1
#
_entry.id   AF-A0AA36BPW7-F1
#
_cell.length_a   1.000
_cell.length_b   1.000
_cell.length_c   1.000
_cell.angle_alpha   90.00
_cell.angle_beta   90.00
_cell.angle_gamma   90.00
#
_symmetry.space_group_name_H-M   'P 1'
#
loop_
_entity.id
_entity.type
_entity.pdbx_description
1 polymer ?
#
loop_
_entity_poly.entity_id
_entity_poly.type
_entity_poly.pdbx_seq_one_letter_code
_entity_poly.pdbx_strand_id
1 'polypeptide(L)'
;MDEQAPWFKFENANKTLETKKYHLNIEVPVNHVGVVLLSVLEMLLNMRSEGKRILSENTEYTTSLKKVTEQKTVPPTAFTYEAIANPIFSAVLKYIANEFKRNIRDRNAITEDNIYVNFYFLLPHEEVFVWETWVIKVILKPKTLAEIEENLKELSNLIFQRVLPPFPFTYPLKSCPNTFQTKLDEAWPYCVYFRQGNNDPSDHSLTLTINTENVYKVLNIVFECILCVRTAAKLILSGENDYKYGSKSICKEYVPDLDISYHRIQCSDLKNSLKLQAVNCQVFIELQKPLSKVVTVFMSFYRLQETDSGSTIRSICEKWKIDCIIKDLENITTNIKDQLEKAFNYIDRAKFPNSLRVPTDVKYDQLHKHFLTTLNACSPYLFYIHF
;
A
#
# COMPACT_ATOMS: atom_id res chain seq x y z
N MET A 1 28.46 -6.29 31.69
CA MET A 1 29.05 -6.88 30.48
C MET A 1 27.88 -7.21 29.58
N ASP A 2 27.68 -6.39 28.55
CA ASP A 2 26.50 -6.51 27.70
C ASP A 2 26.74 -7.61 26.67
N GLU A 3 26.21 -8.80 26.94
CA GLU A 3 26.05 -9.80 25.89
C GLU A 3 25.11 -9.23 24.84
N GLN A 4 25.69 -8.84 23.70
CA GLN A 4 24.92 -8.54 22.50
C GLN A 4 24.10 -9.79 22.18
N ALA A 5 22.78 -9.67 22.24
CA ALA A 5 21.90 -10.70 21.70
C ALA A 5 22.34 -11.01 20.26
N PRO A 6 22.36 -12.28 19.82
CA PRO A 6 22.84 -12.64 18.50
C PRO A 6 21.86 -12.16 17.42
N TRP A 7 21.98 -10.90 17.04
CA TRP A 7 21.20 -10.29 15.97
C TRP A 7 21.58 -10.96 14.65
N PHE A 8 20.63 -11.66 14.05
CA PHE A 8 20.65 -12.11 12.65
C PHE A 8 22.01 -12.57 12.11
N LYS A 9 22.46 -13.76 12.53
CA LYS A 9 23.31 -14.58 11.66
C LYS A 9 22.47 -15.06 10.47
N PHE A 10 22.44 -14.26 9.40
CA PHE A 10 21.91 -14.60 8.07
C PHE A 10 22.77 -15.67 7.36
N GLU A 11 23.16 -16.75 8.05
CA GLU A 11 24.11 -17.75 7.55
C GLU A 11 23.52 -18.68 6.45
N ASN A 12 22.36 -18.32 5.86
CA ASN A 12 21.73 -19.04 4.74
C ASN A 12 20.84 -18.17 3.81
N ALA A 13 21.00 -16.83 3.79
CA ALA A 13 20.05 -15.92 3.13
C ALA A 13 20.55 -15.21 1.85
N ASN A 14 21.16 -15.96 0.90
CA ASN A 14 21.24 -15.53 -0.50
C ASN A 14 19.90 -15.70 -1.26
N LYS A 15 18.77 -15.80 -0.54
CA LYS A 15 17.42 -15.80 -1.10
C LYS A 15 16.81 -14.41 -0.90
N THR A 16 16.57 -13.72 -2.01
CA THR A 16 15.72 -12.53 -2.05
C THR A 16 14.40 -12.81 -1.34
N LEU A 17 13.99 -11.92 -0.44
CA LEU A 17 12.71 -12.03 0.25
C LEU A 17 11.58 -11.79 -0.76
N GLU A 18 10.89 -12.86 -1.15
CA GLU A 18 9.80 -12.82 -2.14
C GLU A 18 8.42 -12.82 -1.46
N THR A 19 7.54 -11.90 -1.86
CA THR A 19 6.13 -11.89 -1.45
C THR A 19 5.37 -13.04 -2.11
N LYS A 20 4.92 -14.02 -1.33
CA LYS A 20 4.05 -15.09 -1.84
C LYS A 20 2.68 -14.53 -2.19
N LYS A 21 2.27 -14.62 -3.46
CA LYS A 21 0.96 -14.14 -3.90
C LYS A 21 0.00 -15.30 -4.16
N TYR A 22 -1.18 -15.20 -3.57
CA TYR A 22 -2.23 -16.19 -3.62
C TYR A 22 -3.52 -15.60 -4.16
N HIS A 23 -4.29 -16.41 -4.88
CA HIS A 23 -5.57 -16.01 -5.46
C HIS A 23 -6.68 -16.95 -4.96
N LEU A 24 -7.83 -16.36 -4.66
CA LEU A 24 -9.10 -17.03 -4.35
C LEU A 24 -10.21 -16.34 -5.15
N ASN A 25 -11.15 -17.12 -5.68
CA ASN A 25 -12.34 -16.61 -6.36
C ASN A 25 -13.57 -17.02 -5.55
N ILE A 26 -14.36 -16.03 -5.12
CA ILE A 26 -15.66 -16.22 -4.47
C ILE A 26 -16.74 -15.91 -5.51
N GLU A 27 -17.54 -16.89 -5.89
CA GLU A 27 -18.70 -16.67 -6.76
C GLU A 27 -19.97 -16.63 -5.91
N VAL A 28 -20.62 -15.47 -5.81
CA VAL A 28 -21.68 -15.27 -4.81
C VAL A 28 -22.72 -14.22 -5.23
N PRO A 29 -24.02 -14.39 -4.91
CA PRO A 29 -25.02 -13.34 -5.10
C PRO A 29 -24.78 -12.16 -4.15
N VAL A 30 -25.11 -10.94 -4.58
CA VAL A 30 -24.90 -9.69 -3.81
C VAL A 30 -25.43 -9.74 -2.37
N ASN A 31 -26.51 -10.48 -2.13
CA ASN A 31 -27.10 -10.65 -0.81
C ASN A 31 -26.19 -11.40 0.17
N HIS A 32 -25.38 -12.34 -0.31
CA HIS A 32 -24.53 -13.21 0.53
C HIS A 32 -23.06 -12.77 0.61
N VAL A 33 -22.61 -11.84 -0.26
CA VAL A 33 -21.23 -11.29 -0.29
C VAL A 33 -20.64 -11.07 1.09
N GLY A 34 -21.32 -10.32 1.96
CA GLY A 34 -20.80 -9.94 3.27
C GLY A 34 -20.65 -11.10 4.26
N VAL A 35 -21.46 -12.16 4.14
CA VAL A 35 -21.34 -13.35 5.00
C VAL A 35 -20.23 -14.26 4.46
N VAL A 36 -20.24 -14.54 3.15
CA VAL A 36 -19.27 -15.43 2.51
C VAL A 36 -17.85 -14.85 2.59
N LEU A 37 -17.68 -13.53 2.34
CA LEU A 37 -16.39 -12.88 2.50
C LEU A 37 -15.93 -12.88 3.97
N LEU A 38 -16.82 -12.63 4.93
CA LEU A 38 -16.46 -12.70 6.36
C LEU A 38 -15.91 -14.08 6.71
N SER A 39 -16.58 -15.17 6.30
CA SER A 39 -16.11 -16.53 6.57
C SER A 39 -14.76 -16.83 5.93
N VAL A 40 -14.51 -16.39 4.69
CA VAL A 40 -13.19 -16.54 4.03
C VAL A 40 -12.10 -15.76 4.77
N LEU A 41 -12.38 -14.54 5.23
CA LEU A 41 -11.43 -13.74 6.01
C LEU A 41 -11.14 -14.38 7.38
N GLU A 42 -12.17 -14.83 8.10
CA GLU A 42 -12.03 -15.48 9.41
C GLU A 42 -11.26 -16.82 9.32
N MET A 43 -11.54 -17.66 8.30
CA MET A 43 -10.76 -18.88 8.02
C MET A 43 -9.30 -18.56 7.69
N LEU A 44 -9.06 -17.58 6.82
CA LEU A 44 -7.71 -17.19 6.40
C LEU A 44 -6.88 -16.72 7.60
N LEU A 45 -7.46 -15.86 8.45
CA LEU A 45 -6.79 -15.28 9.60
C LEU A 45 -6.63 -16.28 10.73
N ASN A 46 -7.59 -17.18 10.95
CA ASN A 46 -7.42 -18.32 11.85
C ASN A 46 -6.18 -19.14 11.45
N MET A 47 -6.03 -19.46 10.17
CA MET A 47 -4.84 -20.18 9.68
C MET A 47 -3.54 -19.35 9.76
N ARG A 48 -3.61 -18.01 9.77
CA ARG A 48 -2.46 -17.11 9.95
C ARG A 48 -2.39 -16.55 11.39
N SER A 49 -2.71 -17.38 12.38
CA SER A 49 -2.63 -17.04 13.81
C SER A 49 -2.08 -18.17 14.67
N GLU A 50 -1.20 -17.81 15.59
CA GLU A 50 -0.74 -18.66 16.69
C GLU A 50 -1.45 -18.30 18.01
N GLY A 51 -1.21 -19.09 19.06
CA GLY A 51 -1.61 -18.71 20.42
C GLY A 51 -0.66 -17.68 21.03
N LYS A 52 -1.02 -17.14 22.19
CA LYS A 52 -0.21 -16.13 22.90
C LYS A 52 1.10 -16.76 23.37
N ARG A 53 2.26 -16.15 23.05
CA ARG A 53 3.53 -16.60 23.62
C ARG A 53 3.69 -16.11 25.05
N ILE A 54 4.12 -17.02 25.92
CA ILE A 54 4.41 -16.78 27.32
C ILE A 54 5.89 -17.08 27.53
N LEU A 55 6.64 -16.08 27.98
CA LEU A 55 8.03 -16.24 28.39
C LEU A 55 8.04 -17.00 29.72
N SER A 56 8.68 -18.18 29.75
CA SER A 56 8.97 -18.87 31.01
C SER A 56 10.14 -18.20 31.74
N GLU A 57 10.26 -18.45 33.04
CA GLU A 57 11.36 -17.93 33.86
C GLU A 57 12.75 -18.36 33.34
N ASN A 58 12.82 -19.45 32.56
CA ASN A 58 14.04 -20.04 32.01
C ASN A 58 14.38 -19.54 30.59
N THR A 59 13.86 -18.40 30.15
CA THR A 59 14.03 -17.80 28.80
C THR A 59 13.45 -18.59 27.61
N GLU A 60 12.93 -19.80 27.83
CA GLU A 60 12.21 -20.58 26.83
C GLU A 60 10.78 -20.06 26.62
N TYR A 61 10.30 -20.14 25.38
CA TYR A 61 8.93 -19.73 25.00
C TYR A 61 7.97 -20.91 25.05
N THR A 62 6.86 -20.74 25.78
CA THR A 62 5.68 -21.58 25.57
C THR A 62 4.68 -20.81 24.72
N THR A 63 4.01 -21.50 23.79
CA THR A 63 2.90 -20.92 23.00
C THR A 63 1.62 -21.49 23.56
N SER A 64 0.67 -20.63 23.98
CA SER A 64 -0.63 -21.10 24.44
C SER A 64 -1.38 -21.82 23.31
N LEU A 65 -2.39 -22.62 23.66
CA LEU A 65 -3.39 -22.96 22.66
C LEU A 65 -4.10 -21.67 22.22
N LYS A 66 -4.26 -21.51 20.90
CA LYS A 66 -5.11 -20.47 20.30
C LYS A 66 -6.56 -20.82 20.58
N LYS A 67 -7.34 -19.90 21.14
CA LYS A 67 -8.79 -20.14 21.29
C LYS A 67 -9.50 -19.92 19.96
N VAL A 68 -10.21 -20.94 19.51
CA VAL A 68 -11.10 -20.88 18.34
C VAL A 68 -12.55 -21.09 18.77
N THR A 69 -13.49 -20.61 17.97
CA THR A 69 -14.92 -20.85 18.14
C THR A 69 -15.47 -21.35 16.81
N GLU A 70 -16.27 -22.42 16.85
CA GLU A 70 -17.03 -22.87 15.69
C GLU A 70 -18.05 -21.78 15.32
N GLN A 71 -17.86 -21.18 14.15
CA GLN A 71 -18.82 -20.28 13.54
C GLN A 71 -19.68 -21.07 12.54
N LYS A 72 -20.97 -20.74 12.52
CA LYS A 72 -21.89 -21.13 11.46
C LYS A 72 -22.15 -19.93 10.60
N THR A 73 -22.07 -20.07 9.28
CA THR A 73 -22.57 -19.03 8.39
C THR A 73 -24.02 -18.73 8.77
N VAL A 74 -24.33 -17.44 8.99
CA VAL A 74 -25.71 -16.99 9.26
C VAL A 74 -26.60 -17.51 8.13
N PRO A 75 -27.83 -18.02 8.42
CA PRO A 75 -28.72 -18.55 7.41
C PRO A 75 -28.75 -17.67 6.16
N PRO A 76 -28.40 -18.23 4.99
CA PRO A 76 -29.01 -19.48 4.54
C PRO A 76 -28.05 -20.63 4.14
N THR A 77 -26.73 -20.55 4.41
CA THR A 77 -25.80 -21.69 4.21
C THR A 77 -25.55 -22.44 5.52
N ALA A 78 -25.33 -23.77 5.46
CA ALA A 78 -25.09 -24.60 6.65
C ALA A 78 -23.59 -24.78 6.98
N PHE A 79 -22.72 -24.02 6.30
CA PHE A 79 -21.27 -24.11 6.41
C PHE A 79 -20.77 -23.77 7.83
N THR A 80 -20.00 -24.69 8.41
CA THR A 80 -19.27 -24.51 9.68
C THR A 80 -17.79 -24.25 9.40
N TYR A 81 -17.18 -23.37 10.20
CA TYR A 81 -15.75 -23.09 10.14
C TYR A 81 -15.22 -22.62 11.49
N GLU A 82 -13.92 -22.74 11.71
CA GLU A 82 -13.27 -22.21 12.91
C GLU A 82 -12.83 -20.76 12.70
N ALA A 83 -13.27 -19.87 13.58
CA ALA A 83 -12.76 -18.51 13.69
C ALA A 83 -11.99 -18.32 15.00
N ILE A 84 -11.13 -17.30 15.05
CA ILE A 84 -10.48 -16.87 16.31
C ILE A 84 -11.55 -16.38 17.28
N ALA A 85 -11.47 -16.78 18.56
CA ALA A 85 -12.45 -16.44 19.60
C ALA A 85 -12.40 -14.97 20.08
N ASN A 86 -12.03 -14.02 19.23
CA ASN A 86 -11.79 -12.62 19.60
C ASN A 86 -12.91 -11.68 19.06
N PRO A 87 -13.72 -11.05 19.94
CA PRO A 87 -14.88 -10.26 19.52
C PRO A 87 -14.49 -8.95 18.81
N ILE A 88 -13.37 -8.33 19.17
CA ILE A 88 -12.85 -7.13 18.50
C ILE A 88 -12.47 -7.48 17.07
N PHE A 89 -11.75 -8.60 16.90
CA PHE A 89 -11.30 -9.06 15.60
C PHE A 89 -12.47 -9.41 14.67
N SER A 90 -13.44 -10.20 15.14
CA SER A 90 -14.64 -10.52 14.34
C SER A 90 -15.47 -9.26 14.02
N ALA A 91 -15.57 -8.28 14.94
CA ALA A 91 -16.22 -7.00 14.65
C ALA A 91 -15.52 -6.21 13.52
N VAL A 92 -14.19 -6.18 13.50
CA VAL A 92 -13.40 -5.53 12.42
C VAL A 92 -13.60 -6.24 11.09
N LEU A 93 -13.53 -7.57 11.05
CA LEU A 93 -13.75 -8.33 9.81
C LEU A 93 -15.18 -8.19 9.29
N LYS A 94 -16.16 -8.19 10.20
CA LYS A 94 -17.57 -7.95 9.89
C LYS A 94 -17.79 -6.53 9.38
N TYR A 95 -17.08 -5.52 9.89
CA TYR A 95 -17.11 -4.17 9.32
C TYR A 95 -16.58 -4.19 7.88
N ILE A 96 -15.39 -4.73 7.64
CA ILE A 96 -14.73 -4.81 6.33
C ILE A 96 -15.63 -5.53 5.31
N ALA A 97 -16.17 -6.71 5.65
CA ALA A 97 -17.01 -7.48 4.74
C ALA A 97 -18.36 -6.78 4.43
N ASN A 98 -18.92 -6.02 5.37
CA ASN A 98 -20.11 -5.21 5.14
C ASN A 98 -19.82 -3.95 4.34
N GLU A 99 -18.67 -3.29 4.54
CA GLU A 99 -18.23 -2.16 3.74
C GLU A 99 -18.01 -2.59 2.28
N PHE A 100 -17.30 -3.71 2.08
CA PHE A 100 -17.13 -4.34 0.76
C PHE A 100 -18.48 -4.62 0.08
N LYS A 101 -19.44 -5.22 0.80
CA LYS A 101 -20.80 -5.48 0.30
C LYS A 101 -21.54 -4.19 -0.09
N ARG A 102 -21.40 -3.10 0.68
CA ARG A 102 -21.99 -1.79 0.31
C ARG A 102 -21.32 -1.25 -0.95
N ASN A 103 -19.99 -1.22 -0.97
CA ASN A 103 -19.19 -0.72 -2.08
C ASN A 103 -19.48 -1.44 -3.41
N ILE A 104 -19.67 -2.77 -3.41
CA ILE A 104 -19.98 -3.51 -4.64
C ILE A 104 -21.46 -3.36 -5.05
N ARG A 105 -22.39 -3.23 -4.09
CA ARG A 105 -23.83 -3.01 -4.37
C ARG A 105 -24.10 -1.61 -4.92
N ASP A 106 -23.52 -0.58 -4.31
CA ASP A 106 -23.84 0.82 -4.61
C ASP A 106 -23.25 1.27 -5.96
N ARG A 107 -22.31 0.48 -6.52
CA ARG A 107 -21.71 0.65 -7.84
C ARG A 107 -22.39 -0.27 -8.87
N ASN A 108 -23.68 -0.06 -9.13
CA ASN A 108 -24.62 -0.86 -9.97
C ASN A 108 -24.11 -1.50 -11.30
N ALA A 109 -22.95 -1.10 -11.83
CA ALA A 109 -22.31 -1.69 -13.02
C ALA A 109 -21.16 -2.67 -12.73
N ILE A 110 -20.76 -2.86 -11.47
CA ILE A 110 -19.64 -3.73 -11.09
C ILE A 110 -20.14 -5.16 -10.88
N THR A 111 -19.62 -6.08 -11.71
CA THR A 111 -19.85 -7.53 -11.61
C THR A 111 -18.79 -8.25 -10.78
N GLU A 112 -17.65 -7.61 -10.47
CA GLU A 112 -16.56 -8.19 -9.67
C GLU A 112 -15.71 -7.12 -8.98
N ASP A 113 -15.24 -7.37 -7.76
CA ASP A 113 -14.28 -6.50 -7.05
C ASP A 113 -13.29 -7.36 -6.25
N ASN A 114 -12.13 -6.78 -5.89
CA ASN A 114 -11.05 -7.49 -5.19
C ASN A 114 -10.86 -6.98 -3.77
N ILE A 115 -10.55 -7.87 -2.83
CA ILE A 115 -9.96 -7.53 -1.54
C ILE A 115 -8.63 -8.27 -1.35
N TYR A 116 -7.61 -7.50 -1.00
CA TYR A 116 -6.25 -7.95 -0.75
C TYR A 116 -6.03 -8.04 0.76
N VAL A 117 -5.62 -9.22 1.25
CA VAL A 117 -5.19 -9.44 2.63
C VAL A 117 -3.67 -9.60 2.61
N ASN A 118 -2.95 -8.66 3.22
CA ASN A 118 -1.50 -8.60 3.16
C ASN A 118 -0.93 -8.87 4.55
N PHE A 119 -0.20 -9.98 4.69
CA PHE A 119 0.56 -10.32 5.89
C PHE A 119 1.98 -9.79 5.76
N TYR A 120 2.46 -9.13 6.80
CA TYR A 120 3.72 -8.41 6.78
C TYR A 120 4.55 -8.61 8.05
N PHE A 121 5.82 -8.23 7.96
CA PHE A 121 6.71 -8.02 9.10
C PHE A 121 7.09 -6.53 9.16
N LEU A 122 7.24 -6.00 10.37
CA LEU A 122 7.90 -4.73 10.63
C LEU A 122 9.40 -4.98 10.75
N LEU A 123 10.15 -4.56 9.75
CA LEU A 123 11.60 -4.55 9.78
C LEU A 123 12.10 -3.41 10.69
N PRO A 124 13.40 -3.38 11.05
CA PRO A 124 14.01 -2.20 11.66
C PRO A 124 13.71 -0.93 10.85
N HIS A 125 13.64 0.23 11.52
CA HIS A 125 13.32 1.53 10.90
C HIS A 125 11.90 1.67 10.32
N GLU A 126 10.93 0.89 10.82
CA GLU A 126 9.50 0.95 10.44
C GLU A 126 9.20 0.53 8.99
N GLU A 127 10.14 -0.12 8.30
CA GLU A 127 9.91 -0.68 6.97
C GLU A 127 8.95 -1.87 7.02
N VAL A 128 7.99 -1.90 6.10
CA VAL A 128 6.96 -2.95 6.01
C VAL A 128 7.32 -3.94 4.90
N PHE A 129 7.69 -5.17 5.24
CA PHE A 129 7.87 -6.24 4.27
C PHE A 129 6.65 -7.16 4.23
N VAL A 130 5.92 -7.14 3.10
CA VAL A 130 4.78 -8.05 2.85
C VAL A 130 5.30 -9.41 2.39
N TRP A 131 5.10 -10.45 3.19
CA TRP A 131 5.58 -11.80 2.92
C TRP A 131 4.52 -12.72 2.29
N GLU A 132 3.23 -12.43 2.50
CA GLU A 132 2.11 -13.17 1.91
C GLU A 132 0.94 -12.23 1.56
N THR A 133 0.48 -12.26 0.31
CA THR A 133 -0.68 -11.50 -0.18
C THR A 133 -1.75 -12.45 -0.70
N TRP A 134 -2.96 -12.36 -0.16
CA TRP A 134 -4.14 -13.07 -0.65
C TRP A 134 -5.06 -12.11 -1.41
N VAL A 135 -5.22 -12.33 -2.71
CA VAL A 135 -6.18 -11.64 -3.57
C VAL A 135 -7.47 -12.45 -3.59
N ILE A 136 -8.48 -11.96 -2.89
CA ILE A 136 -9.83 -12.54 -2.86
C ILE A 136 -10.68 -11.75 -3.86
N LYS A 137 -10.94 -12.37 -5.01
CA LYS A 137 -11.80 -11.82 -6.05
C LYS A 137 -13.24 -12.24 -5.79
N VAL A 138 -14.12 -11.28 -5.52
CA VAL A 138 -15.56 -11.53 -5.33
C VAL A 138 -16.27 -11.23 -6.63
N ILE A 139 -16.95 -12.24 -7.19
CA ILE A 139 -17.64 -12.18 -8.48
C ILE A 139 -19.14 -12.33 -8.21
N LEU A 140 -19.92 -11.30 -8.60
CA LEU A 140 -21.37 -11.30 -8.48
C LEU A 140 -21.99 -12.19 -9.55
N LYS A 141 -22.39 -13.40 -9.14
CA LYS A 141 -23.08 -14.38 -9.99
C LYS A 141 -24.29 -14.97 -9.26
N PRO A 142 -25.36 -15.34 -9.99
CA PRO A 142 -26.39 -16.22 -9.45
C PRO A 142 -25.74 -17.56 -9.03
N LYS A 143 -25.99 -17.97 -7.79
CA LYS A 143 -25.63 -19.28 -7.22
C LYS A 143 -26.72 -19.69 -6.25
N THR A 144 -26.98 -20.99 -6.19
CA THR A 144 -27.78 -21.62 -5.15
C THR A 144 -26.99 -21.72 -3.84
N LEU A 145 -27.68 -21.97 -2.74
CA LEU A 145 -27.07 -22.11 -1.41
C LEU A 145 -26.08 -23.28 -1.34
N ALA A 146 -26.40 -24.39 -2.01
CA ALA A 146 -25.53 -25.56 -2.10
C ALA A 146 -24.23 -25.26 -2.85
N GLU A 147 -24.29 -24.50 -3.96
CA GLU A 147 -23.08 -24.09 -4.68
C GLU A 147 -22.20 -23.11 -3.90
N ILE A 148 -22.81 -22.22 -3.10
CA ILE A 148 -22.06 -21.31 -2.21
C ILE A 148 -21.38 -22.12 -1.10
N GLU A 149 -22.06 -23.10 -0.52
CA GLU A 149 -21.49 -23.98 0.50
C GLU A 149 -20.34 -24.84 -0.05
N GLU A 150 -20.48 -25.37 -1.27
CA GLU A 150 -19.42 -26.15 -1.91
C GLU A 150 -18.21 -25.28 -2.24
N ASN A 151 -18.42 -24.07 -2.77
CA ASN A 151 -17.33 -23.11 -2.99
C ASN A 151 -16.64 -22.72 -1.67
N LEU A 152 -17.38 -22.59 -0.55
CA LEU A 152 -16.77 -22.36 0.76
C LEU A 152 -15.91 -23.56 1.25
N LYS A 153 -16.31 -24.80 0.97
CA LYS A 153 -15.50 -26.01 1.26
C LYS A 153 -14.22 -26.04 0.42
N GLU A 154 -14.31 -25.77 -0.88
CA GLU A 154 -13.15 -25.65 -1.79
C GLU A 154 -12.17 -24.57 -1.30
N LEU A 155 -12.69 -23.38 -0.97
CA LEU A 155 -11.89 -22.26 -0.48
C LEU A 155 -11.24 -22.57 0.88
N SER A 156 -11.95 -23.24 1.79
CA SER A 156 -11.39 -23.71 3.07
C SER A 156 -10.22 -24.68 2.85
N ASN A 157 -10.41 -25.69 1.98
CA ASN A 157 -9.34 -26.62 1.62
C ASN A 157 -8.11 -25.90 1.01
N LEU A 158 -8.33 -24.92 0.12
CA LEU A 158 -7.25 -24.11 -0.46
C LEU A 158 -6.52 -23.22 0.57
N ILE A 159 -7.23 -22.74 1.60
CA ILE A 159 -6.67 -21.98 2.72
C ILE A 159 -5.85 -22.88 3.65
N PHE A 160 -6.31 -24.11 3.88
CA PHE A 160 -5.69 -25.09 4.77
C PHE A 160 -4.44 -25.76 4.17
N GLN A 161 -4.48 -26.13 2.87
CA GLN A 161 -3.36 -26.79 2.17
C GLN A 161 -2.10 -25.92 2.05
N ARG A 162 -2.20 -24.59 2.26
CA ARG A 162 -1.08 -23.66 2.06
C ARG A 162 -0.28 -23.46 3.34
N VAL A 163 0.82 -24.22 3.40
CA VAL A 163 1.84 -24.22 4.46
C VAL A 163 2.31 -22.81 4.80
N LEU A 164 2.16 -22.43 6.08
CA LEU A 164 2.76 -21.23 6.64
C LEU A 164 4.29 -21.23 6.43
N PRO A 165 4.96 -20.08 6.32
CA PRO A 165 6.42 -20.05 6.39
C PRO A 165 6.88 -20.72 7.70
N PRO A 166 7.91 -21.59 7.67
CA PRO A 166 8.45 -22.17 8.89
C PRO A 166 9.03 -21.03 9.74
N PHE A 167 8.32 -20.68 10.82
CA PHE A 167 8.73 -19.59 11.69
C PHE A 167 9.86 -20.06 12.60
N PRO A 168 11.03 -19.39 12.61
CA PRO A 168 12.11 -19.74 13.54
C PRO A 168 11.63 -19.58 14.98
N PHE A 169 11.70 -20.65 15.78
CA PHE A 169 11.31 -20.63 17.20
C PHE A 169 12.25 -19.79 18.09
N THR A 170 13.23 -19.09 17.51
CA THR A 170 14.38 -18.46 18.16
C THR A 170 14.29 -16.93 18.32
N TYR A 171 13.18 -16.28 17.93
CA TYR A 171 13.05 -14.83 18.06
C TYR A 171 12.87 -14.36 19.52
N PRO A 172 13.55 -13.29 19.96
CA PRO A 172 13.31 -12.67 21.27
C PRO A 172 11.89 -12.08 21.37
N LEU A 173 11.24 -12.19 22.54
CA LEU A 173 9.88 -11.67 22.81
C LEU A 173 9.68 -10.21 22.37
N LYS A 174 10.74 -9.38 22.50
CA LYS A 174 10.75 -7.97 22.09
C LYS A 174 10.47 -7.76 20.59
N SER A 175 10.65 -8.80 19.76
CA SER A 175 10.40 -8.78 18.32
C SER A 175 9.02 -9.31 17.94
N CYS A 176 8.27 -9.94 18.86
CA CYS A 176 6.92 -10.46 18.57
C CYS A 176 5.94 -9.38 18.05
N PRO A 177 5.93 -8.13 18.55
CA PRO A 177 5.06 -7.06 18.01
C PRO A 177 5.36 -6.69 16.55
N ASN A 178 6.55 -7.01 16.04
CA ASN A 178 6.91 -6.75 14.64
C ASN A 178 6.33 -7.80 13.70
N THR A 179 5.96 -8.97 14.23
CA THR A 179 5.45 -10.12 13.47
C THR A 179 3.96 -10.34 13.68
N PHE A 180 3.47 -10.10 14.89
CA PHE A 180 2.13 -10.43 15.34
C PHE A 180 1.41 -9.25 15.99
N GLN A 181 0.08 -9.26 15.92
CA GLN A 181 -0.79 -8.33 16.65
C GLN A 181 -0.88 -8.73 18.13
N THR A 182 0.20 -8.53 18.89
CA THR A 182 0.36 -9.01 20.28
C THR A 182 -0.63 -8.42 21.29
N LYS A 183 -1.35 -7.34 20.91
CA LYS A 183 -2.40 -6.69 21.72
C LYS A 183 -3.73 -7.45 21.75
N LEU A 184 -3.88 -8.49 20.93
CA LEU A 184 -5.06 -9.35 20.95
C LEU A 184 -4.86 -10.44 21.99
N ASP A 185 -5.76 -10.51 22.97
CA ASP A 185 -5.83 -11.67 23.84
C ASP A 185 -6.34 -12.89 23.08
N GLU A 186 -5.93 -14.06 23.60
CA GLU A 186 -6.31 -15.42 23.15
C GLU A 186 -5.73 -15.92 21.82
N ALA A 187 -5.33 -15.02 20.91
CA ALA A 187 -4.66 -15.36 19.66
C ALA A 187 -3.78 -14.22 19.15
N TRP A 188 -2.64 -14.57 18.54
CA TRP A 188 -1.71 -13.66 17.91
C TRP A 188 -1.73 -13.89 16.39
N PRO A 189 -2.60 -13.19 15.64
CA PRO A 189 -2.54 -13.17 14.19
C PRO A 189 -1.25 -12.47 13.74
N TYR A 190 -0.70 -12.93 12.60
CA TYR A 190 0.35 -12.18 11.92
C TYR A 190 -0.12 -10.75 11.64
N CYS A 191 0.82 -9.80 11.66
CA CYS A 191 0.58 -8.43 11.28
C CYS A 191 -0.05 -8.39 9.87
N VAL A 192 -1.24 -7.80 9.78
CA VAL A 192 -2.10 -7.87 8.60
C VAL A 192 -2.75 -6.53 8.31
N TYR A 193 -2.89 -6.20 7.02
CA TYR A 193 -3.76 -5.11 6.58
C TYR A 193 -4.60 -5.53 5.37
N PHE A 194 -5.75 -4.87 5.23
CA PHE A 194 -6.73 -5.11 4.17
C PHE A 194 -6.74 -3.94 3.17
N ARG A 195 -6.95 -4.24 1.88
CA ARG A 195 -7.10 -3.24 0.81
C ARG A 195 -8.22 -3.69 -0.14
N GLN A 196 -9.23 -2.86 -0.39
CA GLN A 196 -10.24 -3.12 -1.43
C GLN A 196 -9.84 -2.43 -2.75
N GLY A 197 -9.76 -3.16 -3.88
CA GLY A 197 -9.19 -2.66 -5.14
C GLY A 197 -10.21 -2.30 -6.21
N ASN A 198 -11.09 -1.34 -5.93
CA ASN A 198 -11.02 -0.07 -6.69
C ASN A 198 -10.47 1.11 -5.87
N ASN A 199 -10.33 0.97 -4.56
CA ASN A 199 -9.63 1.95 -3.71
C ASN A 199 -8.14 1.60 -3.61
N ASP A 200 -7.54 1.32 -4.77
CA ASP A 200 -6.11 1.49 -4.90
C ASP A 200 -5.82 2.98 -4.64
N PRO A 201 -4.82 3.35 -3.80
CA PRO A 201 -4.17 4.64 -4.01
C PRO A 201 -3.77 4.63 -5.49
N SER A 202 -4.22 5.59 -6.31
CA SER A 202 -4.26 5.37 -7.77
C SER A 202 -2.87 4.99 -8.28
N ASP A 203 -2.69 3.69 -8.53
CA ASP A 203 -1.37 3.05 -8.59
C ASP A 203 -0.87 3.23 -10.02
N HIS A 204 -0.21 4.37 -10.22
CA HIS A 204 0.27 4.81 -11.51
C HIS A 204 1.62 4.17 -11.79
N SER A 205 1.73 3.39 -12.87
CA SER A 205 2.98 2.77 -13.28
C SER A 205 3.49 3.38 -14.58
N LEU A 206 4.70 3.93 -14.53
CA LEU A 206 5.48 4.38 -15.67
C LEU A 206 6.69 3.47 -15.84
N THR A 207 7.10 3.23 -17.08
CA THR A 207 8.32 2.49 -17.40
C THR A 207 9.10 3.30 -18.43
N LEU A 208 10.37 3.59 -18.12
CA LEU A 208 11.23 4.46 -18.90
C LEU A 208 12.56 3.76 -19.14
N THR A 209 12.97 3.65 -20.40
CA THR A 209 14.31 3.20 -20.80
C THR A 209 15.21 4.42 -20.96
N ILE A 210 16.26 4.52 -20.15
CA ILE A 210 17.11 5.70 -19.99
C ILE A 210 18.59 5.27 -19.99
N ASN A 211 19.49 6.11 -20.51
CA ASN A 211 20.94 5.98 -20.26
C ASN A 211 21.30 6.62 -18.90
N THR A 212 22.37 6.14 -18.25
CA THR A 212 22.75 6.61 -16.90
C THR A 212 22.88 8.14 -16.80
N GLU A 213 23.46 8.78 -17.82
CA GLU A 213 23.72 10.23 -17.86
C GLU A 213 22.48 11.12 -17.86
N ASN A 214 21.33 10.62 -18.32
CA ASN A 214 20.08 11.39 -18.37
C ASN A 214 19.09 10.99 -17.26
N VAL A 215 19.44 10.06 -16.37
CA VAL A 215 18.58 9.63 -15.25
C VAL A 215 18.04 10.82 -14.45
N TYR A 216 18.92 11.71 -13.97
CA TYR A 216 18.46 12.85 -13.16
C TYR A 216 17.57 13.82 -13.96
N LYS A 217 17.84 14.02 -15.25
CA LYS A 217 17.05 14.92 -16.12
C LYS A 217 15.65 14.36 -16.30
N VAL A 218 15.56 13.10 -16.72
CA VAL A 218 14.30 12.39 -17.00
C VAL A 218 13.46 12.26 -15.73
N LEU A 219 14.05 11.86 -14.60
CA LEU A 219 13.32 11.78 -13.34
C LEU A 219 12.85 13.14 -12.84
N ASN A 220 13.67 14.19 -12.91
CA ASN A 220 13.25 15.54 -12.51
C ASN A 220 12.06 16.04 -13.34
N ILE A 221 12.11 15.84 -14.67
CA ILE A 221 11.00 16.18 -15.57
C ILE A 221 9.72 15.42 -15.18
N VAL A 222 9.81 14.11 -14.93
CA VAL A 222 8.65 13.28 -14.53
C VAL A 222 8.09 13.71 -13.17
N PHE A 223 8.94 13.98 -12.18
CA PHE A 223 8.52 14.48 -10.87
C PHE A 223 7.81 15.83 -10.97
N GLU A 224 8.38 16.77 -11.73
CA GLU A 224 7.80 18.08 -11.93
C GLU A 224 6.45 18.01 -12.68
N CYS A 225 6.30 17.09 -13.65
CA CYS A 225 5.02 16.84 -14.32
C CYS A 225 3.96 16.24 -13.39
N ILE A 226 4.30 15.20 -12.61
CA ILE A 226 3.36 14.61 -11.64
C ILE A 226 2.90 15.67 -10.64
N LEU A 227 3.83 16.42 -10.05
CA LEU A 227 3.50 17.50 -9.11
C LEU A 227 2.75 18.65 -9.78
N CYS A 228 2.98 18.94 -11.07
CA CYS A 228 2.21 19.92 -11.82
C CYS A 228 0.71 19.58 -11.83
N VAL A 229 0.33 18.29 -11.83
CA VAL A 229 -1.07 17.88 -11.66
C VAL A 229 -1.45 17.75 -10.18
N ARG A 230 -0.56 17.22 -9.32
CA ARG A 230 -0.79 16.96 -7.88
C ARG A 230 -0.41 18.12 -6.95
N THR A 231 -0.74 19.34 -7.35
CA THR A 231 -0.55 20.55 -6.53
C THR A 231 -1.71 21.51 -6.68
N ALA A 232 -2.21 22.02 -5.57
CA ALA A 232 -3.17 23.12 -5.55
C ALA A 232 -2.48 24.48 -5.76
N ALA A 233 -3.29 25.50 -6.06
CA ALA A 233 -2.85 26.88 -5.89
C ALA A 233 -2.46 27.15 -4.42
N LYS A 234 -1.68 28.22 -4.18
CA LYS A 234 -1.32 28.61 -2.80
C LYS A 234 -2.59 28.82 -1.96
N LEU A 235 -2.65 28.14 -0.82
CA LEU A 235 -3.73 28.30 0.16
C LEU A 235 -3.51 29.61 0.93
N ILE A 236 -4.57 30.41 1.05
CA ILE A 236 -4.56 31.73 1.69
C ILE A 236 -5.68 31.76 2.73
N LEU A 237 -5.33 32.06 3.99
CA LEU A 237 -6.30 32.27 5.07
C LEU A 237 -7.27 33.41 4.70
N SER A 238 -8.57 33.21 4.93
CA SER A 238 -9.62 34.19 4.67
C SER A 238 -10.66 34.17 5.79
N GLY A 239 -10.42 34.97 6.83
CA GLY A 239 -11.20 34.94 8.07
C GLY A 239 -10.47 34.20 9.17
N GLU A 240 -11.19 33.75 10.19
CA GLU A 240 -10.60 33.16 11.40
C GLU A 240 -10.09 31.73 11.18
N ASN A 241 -10.81 30.91 10.40
CA ASN A 241 -10.40 29.52 10.07
C ASN A 241 -10.79 29.06 8.65
N ASP A 242 -11.38 29.94 7.84
CA ASP A 242 -11.72 29.64 6.44
C ASP A 242 -10.57 30.03 5.50
N TYR A 243 -10.59 29.52 4.27
CA TYR A 243 -9.50 29.73 3.31
C TYR A 243 -9.98 29.82 1.87
N LYS A 244 -9.13 30.41 1.03
CA LYS A 244 -9.29 30.46 -0.42
C LYS A 244 -8.05 29.96 -1.14
N TYR A 245 -8.26 29.45 -2.35
CA TYR A 245 -7.20 29.17 -3.29
C TYR A 245 -6.76 30.47 -3.98
N GLY A 246 -5.46 30.74 -4.00
CA GLY A 246 -4.85 31.80 -4.79
C GLY A 246 -4.69 31.40 -6.27
N SER A 247 -3.73 31.99 -6.97
CA SER A 247 -3.34 31.56 -8.31
C SER A 247 -2.38 30.36 -8.27
N LYS A 248 -2.48 29.46 -9.25
CA LYS A 248 -1.50 28.40 -9.51
C LYS A 248 -0.66 28.79 -10.72
N SER A 249 0.56 29.25 -10.50
CA SER A 249 1.46 29.66 -11.57
C SER A 249 2.16 28.44 -12.19
N ILE A 250 1.89 28.19 -13.46
CA ILE A 250 2.48 27.10 -14.26
C ILE A 250 3.29 27.73 -15.40
N CYS A 251 4.47 27.18 -15.71
CA CYS A 251 5.26 27.57 -16.87
C CYS A 251 5.70 26.35 -17.69
N LYS A 252 5.96 26.61 -18.97
CA LYS A 252 6.57 25.64 -19.89
C LYS A 252 8.10 25.78 -19.79
N GLU A 253 8.80 24.68 -19.56
CA GLU A 253 10.26 24.61 -19.58
C GLU A 253 10.72 23.71 -20.73
N TYR A 254 11.83 24.07 -21.38
CA TYR A 254 12.45 23.32 -22.47
C TYR A 254 13.80 22.77 -22.02
N VAL A 255 14.06 21.51 -22.33
CA VAL A 255 15.32 20.80 -22.01
C VAL A 255 16.02 20.46 -23.33
N PRO A 256 17.03 21.26 -23.75
CA PRO A 256 17.65 21.12 -25.06
C PRO A 256 18.22 19.72 -25.34
N ASP A 257 18.93 19.14 -24.36
CA ASP A 257 19.61 17.85 -24.50
C ASP A 257 18.67 16.66 -24.79
N LEU A 258 17.37 16.82 -24.52
CA LEU A 258 16.33 15.81 -24.73
C LEU A 258 15.30 16.26 -25.78
N ASP A 259 15.50 17.43 -26.38
CA ASP A 259 14.55 18.14 -27.27
C ASP A 259 13.09 18.06 -26.82
N ILE A 260 12.85 18.35 -25.53
CA ILE A 260 11.51 18.21 -24.95
C ILE A 260 11.07 19.44 -24.17
N SER A 261 9.80 19.80 -24.33
CA SER A 261 9.12 20.80 -23.51
C SER A 261 8.13 20.14 -22.57
N TYR A 262 8.04 20.64 -21.34
CA TYR A 262 7.08 20.15 -20.35
C TYR A 262 6.52 21.28 -19.48
N HIS A 263 5.41 21.04 -18.80
CA HIS A 263 4.80 22.00 -17.88
C HIS A 263 5.19 21.69 -16.44
N ARG A 264 5.52 22.73 -15.69
CA ARG A 264 5.85 22.66 -14.25
C ARG A 264 5.28 23.84 -13.49
N ILE A 265 5.33 23.74 -12.16
CA ILE A 265 4.93 24.83 -11.27
C ILE A 265 6.08 25.84 -11.13
N GLN A 266 5.73 27.12 -11.10
CA GLN A 266 6.65 28.20 -10.76
C GLN A 266 6.87 28.28 -9.24
N CYS A 267 7.58 27.29 -8.69
CA CYS A 267 8.08 27.30 -7.31
C CYS A 267 9.55 26.88 -7.31
N SER A 268 10.44 27.80 -6.94
CA SER A 268 11.90 27.61 -6.90
C SER A 268 12.30 26.50 -5.92
N ASP A 269 11.69 26.51 -4.74
CA ASP A 269 12.10 25.68 -3.62
C ASP A 269 11.73 24.22 -3.88
N LEU A 270 10.53 24.01 -4.45
CA LEU A 270 10.10 22.72 -4.96
C LEU A 270 11.00 22.23 -6.10
N LYS A 271 11.27 23.08 -7.11
CA LYS A 271 12.16 22.72 -8.24
C LYS A 271 13.55 22.27 -7.75
N ASN A 272 14.17 23.02 -6.85
CA ASN A 272 15.49 22.69 -6.31
C ASN A 272 15.46 21.38 -5.50
N SER A 273 14.39 21.15 -4.73
CA SER A 273 14.22 19.91 -3.95
C SER A 273 14.03 18.69 -4.85
N LEU A 274 13.25 18.78 -5.92
CA LEU A 274 13.05 17.70 -6.88
C LEU A 274 14.32 17.38 -7.66
N LYS A 275 15.07 18.41 -8.07
CA LYS A 275 16.37 18.25 -8.73
C LYS A 275 17.35 17.51 -7.83
N LEU A 276 17.40 17.84 -6.54
CA LEU A 276 18.24 17.14 -5.57
C LEU A 276 17.83 15.67 -5.42
N GLN A 277 16.54 15.35 -5.34
CA GLN A 277 16.07 13.96 -5.28
C GLN A 277 16.39 13.17 -6.55
N ALA A 278 16.27 13.79 -7.73
CA ALA A 278 16.63 13.14 -8.99
C ALA A 278 18.15 12.89 -9.12
N VAL A 279 18.98 13.80 -8.60
CA VAL A 279 20.45 13.61 -8.52
C VAL A 279 20.79 12.49 -7.53
N ASN A 280 20.19 12.47 -6.34
CA ASN A 280 20.39 11.40 -5.37
C ASN A 280 20.02 10.03 -5.94
N CYS A 281 18.92 9.96 -6.71
CA CYS A 281 18.50 8.74 -7.40
C CYS A 281 19.52 8.30 -8.46
N GLN A 282 20.09 9.24 -9.24
CA GLN A 282 21.16 8.89 -10.18
C GLN A 282 22.41 8.33 -9.47
N VAL A 283 22.87 8.97 -8.39
CA VAL A 283 24.01 8.47 -7.60
C VAL A 283 23.74 7.05 -7.10
N PHE A 284 22.52 6.78 -6.62
CA PHE A 284 22.11 5.43 -6.22
C PHE A 284 22.09 4.44 -7.41
N ILE A 285 21.56 4.84 -8.57
CA ILE A 285 21.57 4.03 -9.79
C ILE A 285 23.01 3.69 -10.24
N GLU A 286 23.93 4.66 -10.18
CA GLU A 286 25.34 4.45 -10.52
C GLU A 286 26.01 3.43 -9.59
N LEU A 287 25.72 3.50 -8.28
CA LEU A 287 26.20 2.53 -7.28
C LEU A 287 25.57 1.14 -7.46
N GLN A 288 24.30 1.05 -7.86
CA GLN A 288 23.58 -0.21 -8.06
C GLN A 288 23.76 -0.84 -9.46
N LYS A 289 24.34 -0.12 -10.42
CA LYS A 289 24.52 -0.54 -11.82
C LYS A 289 25.16 -1.92 -12.01
N PRO A 290 26.13 -2.39 -11.19
CA PRO A 290 26.67 -3.75 -11.28
C PRO A 290 25.67 -4.85 -10.89
N LEU A 291 24.66 -4.52 -10.08
CA LEU A 291 23.73 -5.45 -9.45
C LEU A 291 22.35 -5.47 -10.13
N SER A 292 21.89 -4.32 -10.64
CA SER A 292 20.61 -4.23 -11.35
C SER A 292 20.66 -3.24 -12.52
N LYS A 293 19.98 -3.60 -13.62
CA LYS A 293 19.68 -2.70 -14.74
C LYS A 293 18.29 -2.07 -14.65
N VAL A 294 17.55 -2.33 -13.56
CA VAL A 294 16.23 -1.75 -13.30
C VAL A 294 16.22 -1.18 -11.90
N VAL A 295 15.93 0.12 -11.79
CA VAL A 295 15.70 0.79 -10.50
C VAL A 295 14.29 1.35 -10.49
N THR A 296 13.59 1.13 -9.38
CA THR A 296 12.19 1.51 -9.23
C THR A 296 12.10 2.74 -8.34
N VAL A 297 11.65 3.87 -8.88
CA VAL A 297 11.39 5.07 -8.08
C VAL A 297 9.92 5.13 -7.72
N PHE A 298 9.62 5.54 -6.49
CA PHE A 298 8.27 5.69 -5.97
C PHE A 298 8.03 7.12 -5.46
N MET A 299 7.05 7.81 -6.04
CA MET A 299 6.49 9.05 -5.49
C MET A 299 5.12 8.75 -4.87
N SER A 300 5.04 8.82 -3.53
CA SER A 300 3.83 8.53 -2.77
C SER A 300 3.21 9.82 -2.24
N PHE A 301 1.93 10.06 -2.53
CA PHE A 301 1.14 11.12 -1.90
C PHE A 301 0.35 10.57 -0.72
N TYR A 302 0.24 11.35 0.34
CA TYR A 302 -0.38 10.92 1.59
C TYR A 302 -1.15 12.07 2.26
N ARG A 303 -1.94 11.71 3.27
CA ARG A 303 -2.50 12.63 4.25
C ARG A 303 -2.07 12.21 5.66
N LEU A 304 -1.98 13.17 6.57
CA LEU A 304 -1.85 12.92 7.99
C LEU A 304 -3.25 12.63 8.57
N GLN A 305 -3.38 11.52 9.27
CA GLN A 305 -4.60 11.15 9.97
C GLN A 305 -4.28 11.01 11.46
N GLU A 306 -5.02 11.72 12.30
CA GLU A 306 -5.00 11.49 13.74
C GLU A 306 -5.75 10.19 14.05
N THR A 307 -5.19 9.41 14.97
CA THR A 307 -5.82 8.23 15.55
C THR A 307 -6.51 8.59 16.86
N ASP A 308 -7.40 7.73 17.34
CA ASP A 308 -8.10 7.90 18.64
C ASP A 308 -7.12 7.99 19.84
N SER A 309 -5.86 7.58 19.65
CA SER A 309 -4.78 7.72 20.65
C SER A 309 -4.04 9.06 20.61
N GLY A 310 -4.43 9.99 19.72
CA GLY A 310 -3.73 11.25 19.48
C GLY A 310 -2.45 11.12 18.64
N SER A 311 -2.04 9.89 18.26
CA SER A 311 -0.90 9.71 17.35
C SER A 311 -1.28 10.04 15.92
N THR A 312 -0.34 10.58 15.15
CA THR A 312 -0.54 10.93 13.73
C THR A 312 0.10 9.87 12.82
N ILE A 313 -0.69 9.28 11.92
CA ILE A 313 -0.22 8.29 10.93
C ILE A 313 -0.27 8.86 9.50
N ARG A 314 0.59 8.34 8.62
CA ARG A 314 0.56 8.65 7.17
C ARG A 314 -0.37 7.67 6.47
N SER A 315 -1.47 8.17 5.93
CA SER A 315 -2.39 7.41 5.08
C SER A 315 -2.05 7.67 3.61
N ILE A 316 -1.54 6.67 2.89
CA ILE A 316 -1.17 6.80 1.46
C ILE A 316 -2.44 6.94 0.63
N CYS A 317 -2.54 8.01 -0.14
CA CYS A 317 -3.71 8.36 -0.96
C CYS A 317 -3.50 8.04 -2.44
N GLU A 318 -2.25 8.06 -2.92
CA GLU A 318 -1.85 7.83 -4.31
C GLU A 318 -0.38 7.42 -4.37
N LYS A 319 0.00 6.59 -5.35
CA LYS A 319 1.39 6.16 -5.53
C LYS A 319 1.76 6.05 -7.01
N TRP A 320 2.91 6.63 -7.35
CA TRP A 320 3.51 6.61 -8.68
C TRP A 320 4.76 5.73 -8.64
N LYS A 321 4.72 4.58 -9.32
CA LYS A 321 5.86 3.69 -9.60
C LYS A 321 6.49 4.07 -10.93
N ILE A 322 7.80 4.29 -10.94
CA ILE A 322 8.56 4.72 -12.13
C ILE A 322 9.73 3.73 -12.29
N ASP A 323 9.53 2.74 -13.17
CA ASP A 323 10.53 1.72 -13.48
C ASP A 323 11.55 2.27 -14.48
N CYS A 324 12.76 2.54 -14.01
CA CYS A 324 13.87 3.05 -14.82
C CYS A 324 14.74 1.88 -15.29
N ILE A 325 14.62 1.52 -16.58
CA ILE A 325 15.43 0.50 -17.24
C ILE A 325 16.69 1.16 -17.82
N ILE A 326 17.82 0.90 -17.20
CA ILE A 326 19.11 1.50 -17.54
C ILE A 326 19.76 0.75 -18.70
N LYS A 327 20.08 1.46 -19.77
CA LYS A 327 20.80 0.92 -20.95
C LYS A 327 21.89 1.87 -21.42
N ASP A 328 23.07 1.32 -21.69
CA ASP A 328 24.23 2.05 -22.18
C ASP A 328 24.33 1.93 -23.72
N LEU A 329 23.44 2.62 -24.44
CA LEU A 329 23.43 2.62 -25.91
C LEU A 329 23.32 4.07 -26.44
N GLU A 330 24.15 4.41 -27.42
CA GLU A 330 24.27 5.77 -27.96
C GLU A 330 22.96 6.29 -28.63
N ASN A 331 22.13 5.39 -29.16
CA ASN A 331 20.87 5.73 -29.85
C ASN A 331 19.64 5.91 -28.94
N ILE A 332 19.82 6.13 -27.63
CA ILE A 332 18.69 6.20 -26.67
C ILE A 332 17.96 7.56 -26.67
N THR A 333 18.61 8.67 -27.01
CA THR A 333 18.06 10.03 -26.80
C THR A 333 16.72 10.26 -27.52
N THR A 334 16.60 9.85 -28.78
CA THR A 334 15.34 9.95 -29.55
C THR A 334 14.20 9.15 -28.88
N ASN A 335 14.52 7.99 -28.29
CA ASN A 335 13.53 7.16 -27.58
C ASN A 335 13.15 7.77 -26.21
N ILE A 336 14.02 8.55 -25.55
CA ILE A 336 13.67 9.23 -24.29
C ILE A 336 12.54 10.25 -24.52
N LYS A 337 12.61 11.04 -25.60
CA LYS A 337 11.59 12.04 -25.93
C LYS A 337 10.20 11.40 -26.09
N ASP A 338 10.08 10.40 -26.97
CA ASP A 338 8.83 9.67 -27.20
C ASP A 338 8.25 9.02 -25.93
N GLN A 339 9.12 8.49 -25.05
CA GLN A 339 8.71 7.91 -23.77
C GLN A 339 8.21 8.97 -22.79
N LEU A 340 8.86 10.13 -22.72
CA LEU A 340 8.42 11.25 -21.89
C LEU A 340 7.11 11.86 -22.40
N GLU A 341 6.92 12.04 -23.71
CA GLU A 341 5.65 12.52 -24.27
C GLU A 341 4.48 11.55 -23.98
N LYS A 342 4.73 10.24 -24.04
CA LYS A 342 3.77 9.22 -23.59
C LYS A 342 3.50 9.30 -22.09
N ALA A 343 4.54 9.49 -21.27
CA ALA A 343 4.40 9.67 -19.83
C ALA A 343 3.59 10.93 -19.48
N PHE A 344 3.78 12.05 -20.19
CA PHE A 344 3.01 13.29 -19.98
C PHE A 344 1.54 13.09 -20.31
N ASN A 345 1.24 12.47 -21.46
CA ASN A 345 -0.13 12.13 -21.84
C ASN A 345 -0.82 11.18 -20.83
N TYR A 346 -0.05 10.28 -20.20
CA TYR A 346 -0.54 9.44 -19.13
C TYR A 346 -0.76 10.23 -17.83
N ILE A 347 0.18 11.08 -17.44
CA ILE A 347 0.12 11.93 -16.22
C ILE A 347 -1.07 12.90 -16.29
N ASP A 348 -1.29 13.54 -17.43
CA ASP A 348 -2.41 14.48 -17.63
C ASP A 348 -3.78 13.78 -17.54
N ARG A 349 -3.87 12.54 -18.05
CA ARG A 349 -5.09 11.70 -18.00
C ARG A 349 -5.26 10.94 -16.69
N ALA A 350 -4.29 10.98 -15.78
CA ALA A 350 -4.30 10.23 -14.53
C ALA A 350 -5.37 10.78 -13.57
N LYS A 351 -6.52 10.08 -13.50
CA LYS A 351 -7.69 10.41 -12.66
C LYS A 351 -7.25 10.89 -11.28
N PHE A 352 -7.66 12.09 -10.90
CA PHE A 352 -7.37 12.62 -9.57
C PHE A 352 -8.17 11.82 -8.51
N PRO A 353 -7.49 11.10 -7.59
CA PRO A 353 -8.15 10.13 -6.73
C PRO A 353 -8.96 10.82 -5.62
N ASN A 354 -10.12 10.25 -5.28
CA ASN A 354 -11.01 10.81 -4.26
C ASN A 354 -10.38 10.81 -2.86
N SER A 355 -9.50 9.85 -2.57
CA SER A 355 -8.71 9.75 -1.32
C SER A 355 -7.81 10.96 -1.07
N LEU A 356 -7.34 11.63 -2.12
CA LEU A 356 -6.46 12.80 -2.06
C LEU A 356 -7.24 14.12 -2.04
N ARG A 357 -8.53 14.13 -2.39
CA ARG A 357 -9.35 15.34 -2.35
C ARG A 357 -9.50 15.80 -0.90
N VAL A 358 -9.37 17.12 -0.68
CA VAL A 358 -9.64 17.72 0.62
C VAL A 358 -11.14 17.98 0.73
N PRO A 359 -11.83 17.48 1.77
CA PRO A 359 -13.24 17.80 2.03
C PRO A 359 -13.47 19.30 2.20
N THR A 360 -14.65 19.78 1.82
CA THR A 360 -15.01 21.21 1.83
C THR A 360 -15.13 21.82 3.23
N ASP A 361 -15.26 20.97 4.25
CA ASP A 361 -15.41 21.29 5.67
C ASP A 361 -14.08 21.37 6.44
N VAL A 362 -12.96 20.94 5.84
CA VAL A 362 -11.62 21.07 6.42
C VAL A 362 -11.27 22.54 6.64
N LYS A 363 -10.81 22.89 7.85
CA LYS A 363 -10.42 24.26 8.22
C LYS A 363 -8.95 24.56 7.93
N TYR A 364 -8.58 25.86 7.88
CA TYR A 364 -7.25 26.30 7.47
C TYR A 364 -6.13 25.73 8.36
N ASP A 365 -6.36 25.70 9.67
CA ASP A 365 -5.49 25.09 10.67
C ASP A 365 -5.23 23.60 10.38
N GLN A 366 -6.18 22.88 9.78
CA GLN A 366 -6.06 21.46 9.42
C GLN A 366 -5.40 21.21 8.05
N LEU A 367 -5.23 22.22 7.19
CA LEU A 367 -4.70 22.03 5.82
C LEU A 367 -3.28 21.46 5.79
N HIS A 368 -2.48 21.67 6.83
CA HIS A 368 -1.15 21.06 6.97
C HIS A 368 -1.19 19.52 7.01
N LYS A 369 -2.35 18.91 7.27
CA LYS A 369 -2.57 17.46 7.22
C LYS A 369 -2.73 16.93 5.78
N HIS A 370 -2.95 17.81 4.81
CA HIS A 370 -3.19 17.47 3.40
C HIS A 370 -2.15 18.05 2.44
N PHE A 371 -1.63 19.24 2.76
CA PHE A 371 -0.74 20.01 1.89
C PHE A 371 0.54 20.43 2.59
N LEU A 372 1.62 20.59 1.82
CA LEU A 372 2.82 21.29 2.26
C LEU A 372 2.55 22.81 2.21
N THR A 373 2.02 23.35 3.31
CA THR A 373 1.58 24.75 3.42
C THR A 373 2.72 25.76 3.52
N THR A 374 3.95 25.31 3.82
CA THR A 374 5.15 26.13 4.05
C THR A 374 5.73 26.76 2.78
N LEU A 375 5.41 26.25 1.58
CA LEU A 375 5.88 26.83 0.32
C LEU A 375 5.13 28.12 0.00
N ASN A 376 5.85 29.19 -0.35
CA ASN A 376 5.24 30.50 -0.58
C ASN A 376 4.38 30.57 -1.86
N ALA A 377 4.80 29.88 -2.92
CA ALA A 377 4.20 30.01 -4.27
C ALA A 377 3.09 29.00 -4.61
N CYS A 378 2.98 27.89 -3.87
CA CYS A 378 2.03 26.82 -4.18
C CYS A 378 1.68 26.00 -2.93
N SER A 379 0.81 25.01 -3.07
CA SER A 379 0.49 24.07 -1.99
C SER A 379 0.37 22.65 -2.56
N PRO A 380 1.50 21.93 -2.72
CA PRO A 380 1.48 20.56 -3.18
C PRO A 380 0.86 19.68 -2.09
N TYR A 381 0.19 18.59 -2.50
CA TYR A 381 -0.23 17.57 -1.54
C TYR A 381 0.99 16.99 -0.83
N LEU A 382 0.84 16.55 0.41
CA LEU A 382 1.96 15.92 1.12
C LEU A 382 2.46 14.70 0.34
N PHE A 383 3.77 14.64 0.10
CA PHE A 383 4.38 13.59 -0.70
C PHE A 383 5.78 13.24 -0.19
N TYR A 384 6.27 12.06 -0.56
CA TYR A 384 7.68 11.70 -0.44
C TYR A 384 8.13 10.88 -1.65
N ILE A 385 9.43 10.93 -1.93
CA ILE A 385 10.09 10.16 -3.00
C ILE A 385 11.04 9.18 -2.32
N HIS A 386 11.06 7.93 -2.78
CA HIS A 386 12.00 6.87 -2.39
C HIS A 386 12.35 6.01 -3.60
N PHE A 387 13.48 5.31 -3.57
CA PHE A 387 14.03 4.49 -4.65
C PHE A 387 14.90 3.36 -4.08
#